data_AF-A0A538L1I5-F1
#
_entry.id   AF-A0A538L1I5-F1
#
_cell.length_a   1.000
_cell.length_b   1.000
_cell.length_c   1.000
_cell.angle_alpha   90.00
_cell.angle_beta   90.00
_cell.angle_gamma   90.00
#
_symmetry.space_group_name_H-M   'P 1'
#
loop_
_entity.id
_entity.type
_entity.pdbx_description
1 polymer ?
#
loop_
_entity_poly.entity_id
_entity_poly.type
_entity_poly.pdbx_seq_one_letter_code
_entity_poly.pdbx_strand_id
1 'polypeptide(L)'
;SAEHILAFRDQFPDASVLKLERNYRSRAPILATANTLSVQFTRTFHKQLHTRLGGGARPVLVFCRDESAQAAEVCERVLDAREQGMDLRRQAVLMRTSHDSDLLELELSRRQIPFVKYGGLRYVEAAHVKDLIALFRLVDNPTSELSWFRVLQLLDGVGPATARRALEPLIASADGLAGWPASRGQVPEGALPAADRLVRALQDARETTSAGVAAETLREALGPLIEARYADGALRLQDLDRLVEAVRNSSDLGHFTAELALDGPQSSADLAGPPHLDEDYLILTTVHSAKGLEWESVHVLALYDGNFPSDMACGSAEGIEEERRLLYVAVTRARQRLQLYVPVRYYHRPKGIDDAHGYGKPSRFLTAEVQASCELITPAEPEAGMTGASDLPPRKIEVSVDDLFR
;
A
#
# COMPACT_ATOMS: atom_id res chain seq x y z
N SER A 1 16.73 22.95 7.41
CA SER A 1 16.26 23.63 6.19
C SER A 1 17.37 23.66 5.16
N ALA A 2 17.06 23.53 3.87
CA ALA A 2 18.01 23.74 2.77
C ALA A 2 18.55 25.18 2.72
N GLU A 3 17.89 26.14 3.37
CA GLU A 3 18.33 27.54 3.42
C GLU A 3 19.66 27.71 4.13
N HIS A 4 19.94 26.94 5.19
CA HIS A 4 21.20 27.08 5.93
C HIS A 4 22.43 26.84 5.04
N ILE A 5 22.34 25.91 4.09
CA ILE A 5 23.46 25.66 3.16
C ILE A 5 23.51 26.71 2.04
N LEU A 6 22.36 27.21 1.58
CA LEU A 6 22.30 28.24 0.54
C LEU A 6 22.80 29.61 1.04
N ALA A 7 22.44 29.98 2.27
CA ALA A 7 22.88 31.19 2.95
C ALA A 7 24.26 31.06 3.61
N PHE A 8 24.94 29.92 3.44
CA PHE A 8 26.22 29.67 4.12
C PHE A 8 27.29 30.73 3.77
N ARG A 9 27.31 31.20 2.52
CA ARG A 9 28.23 32.25 2.09
C ARG A 9 27.89 33.64 2.65
N ASP A 10 26.63 33.88 2.96
CA ASP A 10 26.20 35.16 3.54
C ASP A 10 26.67 35.26 5.00
N GLN A 11 26.75 34.11 5.70
CA GLN A 11 27.24 34.01 7.07
C GLN A 11 28.77 33.89 7.14
N PHE A 12 29.38 33.26 6.15
CA PHE A 12 30.83 33.03 6.07
C PHE A 12 31.38 33.47 4.70
N PRO A 13 31.63 34.78 4.50
CA PRO A 13 32.05 35.33 3.21
C PRO A 13 33.37 34.75 2.67
N ASP A 14 34.28 34.37 3.56
CA ASP A 14 35.60 33.79 3.24
C ASP A 14 35.56 32.29 2.96
N ALA A 15 34.38 31.65 3.04
CA ALA A 15 34.25 30.22 2.80
C ALA A 15 34.48 29.85 1.33
N SER A 16 35.31 28.82 1.10
CA SER A 16 35.51 28.22 -0.22
C SER A 16 34.42 27.19 -0.52
N VAL A 17 33.77 27.32 -1.69
CA VAL A 17 32.74 26.36 -2.13
C VAL A 17 33.35 25.34 -3.09
N LEU A 18 33.38 24.08 -2.67
CA LEU A 18 33.81 22.95 -3.49
C LEU A 18 32.58 22.12 -3.91
N LYS A 19 32.35 22.00 -5.22
CA LYS A 19 31.25 21.18 -5.76
C LYS A 19 31.76 19.79 -6.09
N LEU A 20 31.18 18.78 -5.44
CA LEU A 20 31.44 17.38 -5.77
C LEU A 20 30.47 16.92 -6.85
N GLU A 21 30.97 16.80 -8.07
CA GLU A 21 30.19 16.51 -9.28
C GLU A 21 30.33 15.06 -9.76
N ARG A 22 31.26 14.30 -9.18
CA ARG A 22 31.49 12.91 -9.55
C ARG A 22 30.62 11.96 -8.71
N ASN A 23 29.70 11.27 -9.37
CA ASN A 23 28.87 10.22 -8.79
C ASN A 23 29.53 8.84 -9.00
N TYR A 24 29.54 8.03 -7.94
CA TYR A 24 30.13 6.69 -7.92
C TYR A 24 29.10 5.57 -7.71
N ARG A 25 27.81 5.93 -7.63
CA ARG A 25 26.71 5.03 -7.28
C ARG A 25 25.91 4.62 -8.51
N SER A 26 25.37 5.61 -9.21
CA SER A 26 24.34 5.42 -10.23
C SER A 26 24.97 5.33 -11.61
N ARG A 27 24.40 4.48 -12.45
CA ARG A 27 24.72 4.39 -13.88
C ARG A 27 24.27 5.63 -14.65
N ALA A 28 24.88 5.86 -15.81
CA ALA A 28 24.70 7.06 -16.61
C ALA A 28 23.22 7.40 -16.95
N PRO A 29 22.35 6.44 -17.35
CA PRO A 29 20.94 6.74 -17.65
C PRO A 29 20.16 7.26 -16.43
N ILE A 30 20.33 6.64 -15.26
CA ILE A 30 19.68 7.09 -14.01
C ILE A 30 20.16 8.50 -13.65
N LEU A 31 21.48 8.74 -13.78
CA LEU A 31 22.05 10.05 -13.46
C LEU A 31 21.60 11.14 -14.44
N ALA A 32 21.34 10.79 -15.71
CA ALA A 32 20.76 11.69 -16.69
C ALA A 32 19.36 12.14 -16.23
N THR A 33 18.48 11.20 -15.85
CA THR A 33 17.15 11.52 -15.30
C THR A 33 17.23 12.38 -14.04
N ALA A 34 18.15 12.07 -13.12
CA ALA A 34 18.37 12.88 -11.91
C ALA A 34 18.83 14.31 -12.23
N ASN A 35 19.76 14.47 -13.19
CA ASN A 35 20.21 15.78 -13.64
C ASN A 35 19.05 16.57 -14.28
N THR A 36 18.23 15.93 -15.11
CA THR A 36 17.04 16.56 -15.73
C THR A 36 16.05 17.05 -14.67
N LEU A 37 15.80 16.27 -13.60
CA LEU A 37 15.00 16.73 -12.47
C LEU A 37 15.63 17.95 -11.78
N SER A 38 16.96 17.95 -11.61
CA SER A 38 17.67 19.02 -10.89
C SER A 38 17.68 20.37 -11.62
N VAL A 39 17.51 20.38 -12.95
CA VAL A 39 17.37 21.62 -13.75
C VAL A 39 16.13 22.40 -13.33
N GLN A 40 15.11 21.70 -12.81
CA GLN A 40 13.86 22.29 -12.37
C GLN A 40 13.97 22.94 -10.98
N PHE A 41 15.12 22.89 -10.30
CA PHE A 41 15.33 23.53 -9.01
C PHE A 41 15.59 25.03 -9.16
N THR A 42 14.80 25.84 -8.45
CA THR A 42 14.89 27.32 -8.51
C THR A 42 15.89 27.90 -7.52
N ARG A 43 16.03 27.37 -6.30
CA ARG A 43 17.03 27.86 -5.31
C ARG A 43 18.07 26.79 -4.98
N THR A 44 19.09 26.60 -5.82
CA THR A 44 20.12 25.57 -5.60
C THR A 44 21.52 25.99 -6.01
N PHE A 45 22.54 25.30 -5.48
CA PHE A 45 23.86 25.30 -6.10
C PHE A 45 23.82 24.41 -7.34
N HIS A 46 23.69 25.02 -8.51
CA HIS A 46 23.71 24.29 -9.78
C HIS A 46 25.00 23.48 -9.88
N LYS A 47 24.83 22.18 -10.09
CA LYS A 47 25.89 21.20 -10.31
C LYS A 47 25.35 20.16 -11.27
N GLN A 48 26.23 19.64 -12.12
CA GLN A 48 25.88 18.55 -13.01
C GLN A 48 26.63 17.32 -12.54
N LEU A 49 25.91 16.22 -12.29
CA LEU A 49 26.55 15.00 -11.84
C LEU A 49 27.04 14.17 -13.04
N HIS A 50 28.27 13.67 -12.93
CA HIS A 50 28.91 12.82 -13.92
C HIS A 50 29.32 11.49 -13.28
N THR A 51 29.19 10.38 -14.02
CA THR A 51 29.59 9.05 -13.57
C THR A 51 30.54 8.41 -14.58
N ARG A 52 31.46 7.56 -14.08
CA ARG A 52 32.27 6.69 -14.93
C ARG A 52 31.60 5.33 -15.17
N LEU A 53 30.48 5.05 -14.48
CA LEU A 53 29.67 3.87 -14.67
C LEU A 53 28.87 4.02 -15.97
N GLY A 54 29.44 3.54 -17.09
CA GLY A 54 28.80 3.57 -18.40
C GLY A 54 27.61 2.60 -18.53
N GLY A 55 26.81 2.81 -19.58
CA GLY A 55 25.70 1.93 -19.97
C GLY A 55 24.62 1.78 -18.89
N GLY A 56 23.91 0.65 -18.93
CA GLY A 56 22.78 0.34 -18.04
C GLY A 56 21.43 0.48 -18.74
N ALA A 57 20.40 -0.10 -18.12
CA ALA A 57 19.04 0.10 -18.57
C ALA A 57 18.61 1.55 -18.34
N ARG A 58 17.75 2.06 -19.23
CA ARG A 58 17.08 3.34 -19.00
C ARG A 58 16.13 3.18 -17.81
N PRO A 59 15.93 4.22 -16.99
CA PRO A 59 14.83 4.22 -16.03
C PRO A 59 13.52 3.94 -16.73
N VAL A 60 12.66 3.15 -16.10
CA VAL A 60 11.34 2.80 -16.64
C VAL A 60 10.30 3.65 -15.94
N LEU A 61 9.45 4.33 -16.70
CA LEU A 61 8.30 5.07 -16.20
C LEU A 61 7.03 4.35 -16.63
N VAL A 62 6.34 3.77 -15.65
CA VAL A 62 5.17 2.92 -15.85
C VAL A 62 3.92 3.69 -15.43
N PHE A 63 3.04 3.94 -16.40
CA PHE A 63 1.68 4.37 -16.13
C PHE A 63 0.86 3.13 -15.79
N CYS A 64 0.21 3.16 -14.63
CA CYS A 64 -0.62 2.07 -14.13
C CYS A 64 -2.09 2.50 -14.21
N ARG A 65 -3.00 1.55 -14.44
CA ARG A 65 -4.43 1.88 -14.46
C ARG A 65 -4.88 2.48 -13.13
N ASP A 66 -4.47 1.85 -12.03
CA ASP A 66 -4.80 2.21 -10.65
C ASP A 66 -3.69 1.77 -9.67
N GLU A 67 -3.88 2.04 -8.38
CA GLU A 67 -2.92 1.68 -7.32
C GLU A 67 -2.79 0.16 -7.12
N SER A 68 -3.86 -0.61 -7.37
CA SER A 68 -3.82 -2.08 -7.33
C SER A 68 -2.99 -2.64 -8.48
N ALA A 69 -3.16 -2.10 -9.70
CA ALA A 69 -2.34 -2.42 -10.86
C ALA A 69 -0.87 -2.01 -10.64
N GLN A 70 -0.62 -0.88 -9.97
CA GLN A 70 0.73 -0.51 -9.55
C GLN A 70 1.33 -1.57 -8.61
N ALA A 71 0.60 -2.00 -7.58
CA ALA A 71 1.09 -3.02 -6.64
C ALA A 71 1.44 -4.33 -7.37
N ALA A 72 0.59 -4.78 -8.28
CA ALA A 72 0.83 -5.96 -9.10
C ALA A 72 2.08 -5.79 -9.98
N GLU A 73 2.20 -4.69 -10.72
CA GLU A 73 3.34 -4.41 -11.60
C GLU A 73 4.67 -4.29 -10.83
N VAL A 74 4.64 -3.73 -9.62
CA VAL A 74 5.82 -3.71 -8.73
C VAL A 74 6.23 -5.13 -8.39
N CYS A 75 5.29 -5.99 -7.98
CA CYS A 75 5.58 -7.37 -7.64
C CYS A 75 6.13 -8.17 -8.83
N GLU A 76 5.52 -8.04 -10.02
CA GLU A 76 6.03 -8.68 -11.26
C GLU A 76 7.49 -8.28 -11.50
N ARG A 77 7.81 -6.99 -11.48
CA ARG A 77 9.17 -6.52 -11.76
C ARG A 77 10.20 -6.90 -10.69
N VAL A 78 9.76 -6.99 -9.44
CA VAL A 78 10.61 -7.47 -8.34
C VAL A 78 10.95 -8.95 -8.54
N LEU A 79 9.95 -9.76 -8.92
CA LEU A 79 10.14 -11.17 -9.23
C LEU A 79 10.98 -11.35 -10.49
N ASP A 80 10.73 -10.61 -11.57
CA ASP A 80 11.55 -10.63 -12.79
C ASP A 80 13.03 -10.35 -12.48
N ALA A 81 13.30 -9.36 -11.63
CA ALA A 81 14.66 -9.05 -11.20
C ALA A 81 15.27 -10.19 -10.38
N ARG A 82 14.47 -10.83 -9.50
CA ARG A 82 14.88 -12.00 -8.73
C ARG A 82 15.20 -13.20 -9.61
N GLU A 83 14.36 -13.48 -10.61
CA GLU A 83 14.57 -14.55 -11.60
C GLU A 83 15.85 -14.31 -12.44
N GLN A 84 16.19 -13.04 -12.66
CA GLN A 84 17.44 -12.63 -13.30
C GLN A 84 18.65 -12.65 -12.35
N GLY A 85 18.48 -13.15 -11.12
CA GLY A 85 19.54 -13.34 -10.13
C GLY A 85 19.78 -12.15 -9.19
N MET A 86 18.85 -11.19 -9.08
CA MET A 86 18.95 -10.10 -8.11
C MET A 86 18.24 -10.44 -6.80
N ASP A 87 19.01 -10.63 -5.73
CA ASP A 87 18.47 -10.80 -4.38
C ASP A 87 17.44 -9.72 -4.03
N LEU A 88 16.35 -10.09 -3.35
CA LEU A 88 15.30 -9.15 -2.93
C LEU A 88 15.87 -8.03 -2.06
N ARG A 89 16.84 -8.32 -1.19
CA ARG A 89 17.48 -7.34 -0.29
C ARG A 89 18.26 -6.24 -1.03
N ARG A 90 18.56 -6.46 -2.31
CA ARG A 90 19.20 -5.46 -3.19
C ARG A 90 18.17 -4.59 -3.91
N GLN A 91 16.88 -4.83 -3.67
CA GLN A 91 15.76 -4.10 -4.24
C GLN A 91 15.06 -3.31 -3.13
N ALA A 92 14.59 -2.12 -3.46
CA ALA A 92 13.82 -1.31 -2.52
C ALA A 92 12.64 -0.62 -3.21
N VAL A 93 11.54 -0.50 -2.46
CA VAL A 93 10.37 0.27 -2.82
C VAL A 93 10.30 1.51 -1.94
N LEU A 94 10.27 2.68 -2.59
CA LEU A 94 10.24 3.99 -1.97
C LEU A 94 8.87 4.63 -2.15
N MET A 95 8.37 5.19 -1.04
CA MET A 95 7.06 5.82 -0.93
C MET A 95 7.16 7.23 -0.33
N ARG A 96 6.19 8.11 -0.63
CA ARG A 96 6.16 9.44 -0.02
C ARG A 96 5.75 9.33 1.44
N THR A 97 4.72 8.53 1.67
CA THR A 97 4.09 8.30 2.97
C THR A 97 3.99 6.79 3.22
N SER A 98 3.87 6.40 4.47
CA SER A 98 3.81 4.97 4.81
C SER A 98 2.51 4.28 4.34
N HIS A 99 1.47 5.02 3.95
CA HIS A 99 0.21 4.46 3.45
C HIS A 99 0.25 4.16 1.94
N ASP A 100 1.17 4.77 1.18
CA ASP A 100 1.30 4.48 -0.26
C ASP A 100 1.71 3.02 -0.52
N SER A 101 2.21 2.30 0.50
CA SER A 101 2.56 0.88 0.40
C SER A 101 1.46 -0.08 0.80
N ASP A 102 0.30 0.36 1.30
CA ASP A 102 -0.69 -0.53 1.91
C ASP A 102 -1.17 -1.63 0.93
N LEU A 103 -1.58 -1.26 -0.28
CA LEU A 103 -1.98 -2.21 -1.32
C LEU A 103 -0.80 -3.09 -1.79
N LEU A 104 0.41 -2.53 -1.80
CA LEU A 104 1.61 -3.29 -2.13
C LEU A 104 1.92 -4.34 -1.05
N GLU A 105 1.79 -4.01 0.23
CA GLU A 105 2.02 -4.94 1.33
C GLU A 105 1.04 -6.12 1.26
N LEU A 106 -0.23 -5.85 0.94
CA LEU A 106 -1.23 -6.89 0.71
C LEU A 106 -0.82 -7.79 -0.46
N GLU A 107 -0.44 -7.21 -1.60
CA GLU A 107 -0.08 -7.97 -2.80
C GLU A 107 1.23 -8.77 -2.62
N LEU A 108 2.23 -8.21 -1.92
CA LEU A 108 3.46 -8.91 -1.56
C LEU A 108 3.16 -10.13 -0.66
N SER A 109 2.29 -9.94 0.34
CA SER A 109 1.87 -11.02 1.25
C SER A 109 1.15 -12.13 0.48
N ARG A 110 0.20 -11.75 -0.39
CA ARG A 110 -0.57 -12.67 -1.24
C ARG A 110 0.32 -13.51 -2.15
N ARG A 111 1.37 -12.90 -2.70
CA ARG A 111 2.36 -13.56 -3.57
C ARG A 111 3.50 -14.24 -2.81
N GLN A 112 3.49 -14.19 -1.48
CA GLN A 112 4.53 -14.76 -0.61
C GLN A 112 5.92 -14.18 -0.92
N ILE A 113 6.00 -12.88 -1.22
CA ILE A 113 7.26 -12.16 -1.42
C ILE A 113 7.70 -11.60 -0.06
N PRO A 114 8.79 -12.09 0.56
CA PRO A 114 9.22 -11.62 1.86
C PRO A 114 9.61 -10.14 1.80
N PHE A 115 9.18 -9.34 2.79
CA PHE A 115 9.51 -7.92 2.84
C PHE A 115 9.67 -7.38 4.26
N VAL A 116 10.41 -6.29 4.38
CA VAL A 116 10.59 -5.52 5.63
C VAL A 116 10.24 -4.07 5.38
N LYS A 117 9.35 -3.51 6.21
CA LYS A 117 8.96 -2.09 6.18
C LYS A 117 9.74 -1.30 7.22
N TYR A 118 10.42 -0.24 6.79
CA TYR A 118 11.12 0.71 7.64
C TYR A 118 10.37 2.04 7.70
N GLY A 119 10.12 2.55 8.91
CA GLY A 119 9.44 3.84 9.12
C GLY A 119 7.93 3.74 9.35
N GLY A 120 7.44 2.61 9.87
CA GLY A 120 6.06 2.43 10.30
C GLY A 120 5.72 0.97 10.55
N LEU A 121 4.58 0.72 11.21
CA LEU A 121 4.00 -0.61 11.32
C LEU A 121 3.56 -1.12 9.95
N ARG A 122 3.54 -2.45 9.78
CA ARG A 122 2.93 -3.07 8.59
C ARG A 122 1.44 -2.75 8.56
N TYR A 123 0.89 -2.58 7.37
CA TYR A 123 -0.51 -2.21 7.18
C TYR A 123 -1.46 -3.20 7.89
N VAL A 124 -1.28 -4.49 7.65
CA VAL A 124 -2.07 -5.58 8.29
C VAL A 124 -1.85 -5.69 9.80
N GLU A 125 -0.84 -5.01 10.35
CA GLU A 125 -0.58 -4.98 11.78
C GLU A 125 -1.33 -3.88 12.52
N ALA A 126 -1.81 -2.86 11.81
CA ALA A 126 -2.52 -1.74 12.38
C ALA A 126 -3.80 -2.19 13.09
N ALA A 127 -4.11 -1.56 14.23
CA ALA A 127 -5.19 -2.02 15.10
C ALA A 127 -6.56 -2.02 14.39
N HIS A 128 -6.92 -0.93 13.73
CA HIS A 128 -8.18 -0.81 12.99
C HIS A 128 -8.26 -1.79 11.82
N VAL A 129 -7.15 -2.04 11.11
CA VAL A 129 -7.11 -3.04 10.03
C VAL A 129 -7.33 -4.45 10.58
N LYS A 130 -6.69 -4.80 11.70
CA LYS A 130 -6.93 -6.07 12.41
C LYS A 130 -8.36 -6.22 12.91
N ASP A 131 -9.04 -5.13 13.25
CA ASP A 131 -10.45 -5.15 13.65
C ASP A 131 -11.34 -5.59 12.49
N LEU A 132 -11.12 -5.05 11.29
CA LEU A 132 -11.85 -5.45 10.09
C LEU A 132 -11.49 -6.88 9.65
N ILE A 133 -10.21 -7.27 9.70
CA ILE A 133 -9.78 -8.65 9.43
C ILE A 133 -10.44 -9.64 10.41
N ALA A 134 -10.61 -9.27 11.68
CA ALA A 134 -11.32 -10.10 12.65
C ALA A 134 -12.79 -10.29 12.26
N LEU A 135 -13.46 -9.26 11.75
CA LEU A 135 -14.81 -9.39 11.18
C LEU A 135 -14.82 -10.31 9.95
N PHE A 136 -13.86 -10.19 9.03
CA PHE A 136 -13.75 -11.09 7.88
C PHE A 136 -13.62 -12.55 8.30
N ARG A 137 -12.79 -12.83 9.31
CA ARG A 137 -12.64 -14.18 9.88
C ARG A 137 -13.92 -14.71 10.53
N LEU A 138 -14.79 -13.83 11.05
CA LEU A 138 -16.07 -14.23 11.65
C LEU A 138 -17.14 -14.58 10.61
N VAL A 139 -16.98 -14.12 9.36
CA VAL A 139 -17.86 -14.54 8.25
C VAL A 139 -17.66 -16.02 7.94
N ASP A 140 -16.39 -16.46 7.85
CA ASP A 140 -16.03 -17.85 7.54
C ASP A 140 -16.06 -18.76 8.80
N ASN A 141 -15.51 -18.27 9.91
CA ASN A 141 -15.48 -18.98 11.20
C ASN A 141 -16.21 -18.16 12.29
N PRO A 142 -17.54 -18.27 12.38
CA PRO A 142 -18.33 -17.53 13.35
C PRO A 142 -18.13 -18.01 14.79
N THR A 143 -17.35 -19.06 15.01
CA THR A 143 -16.97 -19.56 16.35
C THR A 143 -15.56 -19.14 16.78
N SER A 144 -14.89 -18.30 15.98
CA SER A 144 -13.53 -17.82 16.28
C SER A 144 -13.47 -17.03 17.59
N GLU A 145 -12.93 -17.66 18.63
CA GLU A 145 -12.78 -17.08 19.97
C GLU A 145 -11.96 -15.79 19.93
N LEU A 146 -10.82 -15.81 19.24
CA LEU A 146 -9.90 -14.68 19.13
C LEU A 146 -10.53 -13.50 18.38
N SER A 147 -11.27 -13.77 17.30
CA SER A 147 -11.91 -12.72 16.51
C SER A 147 -13.04 -12.05 17.30
N TRP A 148 -13.91 -12.84 17.93
CA TRP A 148 -14.97 -12.28 18.77
C TRP A 148 -14.43 -11.52 19.97
N PHE A 149 -13.43 -12.07 20.66
CA PHE A 149 -12.82 -11.41 21.81
C PHE A 149 -12.25 -10.03 21.42
N ARG A 150 -11.67 -9.90 20.22
CA ARG A 150 -11.22 -8.62 19.69
C ARG A 150 -12.39 -7.68 19.36
N VAL A 151 -13.37 -8.14 18.59
CA VAL A 151 -14.51 -7.34 18.12
C VAL A 151 -15.36 -6.82 19.29
N LEU A 152 -15.62 -7.66 20.30
CA LEU A 152 -16.40 -7.27 21.47
C LEU A 152 -15.73 -6.13 22.26
N GLN A 153 -14.40 -6.08 22.32
CA GLN A 153 -13.64 -5.01 23.00
C GLN A 153 -13.60 -3.68 22.22
N LEU A 154 -14.24 -3.60 21.06
CA LEU A 154 -14.47 -2.35 20.35
C LEU A 154 -15.69 -1.60 20.89
N LEU A 155 -16.59 -2.31 21.54
CA LEU A 155 -17.81 -1.76 22.11
C LEU A 155 -17.49 -0.97 23.38
N ASP A 156 -18.09 0.21 23.50
CA ASP A 156 -17.88 1.07 24.66
C ASP A 156 -18.34 0.39 25.96
N GLY A 157 -17.54 0.50 27.01
CA GLY A 157 -17.78 -0.19 28.28
C GLY A 157 -17.57 -1.72 28.27
N VAL A 158 -17.13 -2.33 27.16
CA VAL A 158 -16.82 -3.77 27.11
C VAL A 158 -15.33 -4.02 27.28
N GLY A 159 -14.91 -4.28 28.53
CA GLY A 159 -13.56 -4.74 28.85
C GLY A 159 -13.37 -6.27 28.70
N PRO A 160 -12.14 -6.78 28.93
CA PRO A 160 -11.80 -8.20 28.77
C PRO A 160 -12.72 -9.18 29.52
N ALA A 161 -13.15 -8.84 30.74
CA ALA A 161 -14.03 -9.70 31.53
C ALA A 161 -15.45 -9.78 30.95
N THR A 162 -15.98 -8.65 30.47
CA THR A 162 -17.30 -8.60 29.82
C THR A 162 -17.26 -9.28 28.46
N ALA A 163 -16.20 -9.07 27.68
CA ALA A 163 -16.00 -9.76 26.41
C ALA A 163 -15.97 -11.28 26.58
N ARG A 164 -15.26 -11.82 27.58
CA ARG A 164 -15.25 -13.28 27.86
C ARG A 164 -16.63 -13.84 28.19
N ARG A 165 -17.42 -13.12 28.99
CA ARG A 165 -18.80 -13.54 29.33
C ARG A 165 -19.71 -13.50 28.10
N ALA A 166 -19.62 -12.45 27.28
CA ALA A 166 -20.37 -12.33 26.03
C ALA A 166 -19.93 -13.37 24.99
N LEU A 167 -18.69 -13.83 25.03
CA LEU A 167 -18.13 -14.83 24.13
C LEU A 167 -18.69 -16.23 24.36
N GLU A 168 -18.93 -16.62 25.61
CA GLU A 168 -19.34 -17.98 25.99
C GLU A 168 -20.59 -18.48 25.23
N PRO A 169 -21.69 -17.72 25.10
CA PRO A 169 -22.84 -18.14 24.30
C PRO A 169 -22.57 -18.21 22.79
N LEU A 170 -21.66 -17.37 22.28
CA LEU A 170 -21.30 -17.35 20.86
C LEU A 170 -20.51 -18.60 20.49
N ILE A 171 -19.52 -19.00 21.29
CA ILE A 171 -18.73 -20.21 21.01
C ILE A 171 -19.51 -21.51 21.28
N ALA A 172 -20.49 -21.48 22.18
CA ALA A 172 -21.34 -22.63 22.46
C ALA A 172 -22.36 -22.91 21.33
N SER A 173 -22.63 -21.91 20.48
CA SER A 173 -23.50 -22.04 19.32
C SER A 173 -22.71 -22.60 18.13
N ALA A 174 -23.22 -23.66 17.48
CA ALA A 174 -22.60 -24.22 16.28
C ALA A 174 -22.50 -23.22 15.11
N ASP A 175 -23.44 -22.28 15.04
CA ASP A 175 -23.46 -21.21 14.03
C ASP A 175 -22.73 -19.94 14.50
N GLY A 176 -22.29 -19.87 15.76
CA GLY A 176 -21.74 -18.67 16.36
C GLY A 176 -22.79 -17.57 16.59
N LEU A 177 -23.28 -16.96 15.51
CA LEU A 177 -24.22 -15.83 15.51
C LEU A 177 -25.57 -16.18 16.15
N ALA A 178 -26.03 -17.43 16.02
CA ALA A 178 -27.25 -17.88 16.73
C ALA A 178 -27.14 -17.79 18.28
N GLY A 179 -25.92 -17.68 18.83
CA GLY A 179 -25.66 -17.45 20.26
C GLY A 179 -25.83 -15.98 20.70
N TRP A 180 -25.97 -15.05 19.74
CA TRP A 180 -26.06 -13.60 20.03
C TRP A 180 -27.17 -13.23 21.01
N PRO A 181 -28.41 -13.75 20.94
CA PRO A 181 -29.47 -13.37 21.88
C PRO A 181 -29.11 -13.61 23.35
N ALA A 182 -28.35 -14.67 23.65
CA ALA A 182 -27.86 -14.96 24.99
C ALA A 182 -26.63 -14.10 25.36
N SER A 183 -25.72 -13.88 24.40
CA SER A 183 -24.55 -12.98 24.55
C SER A 183 -24.95 -11.53 24.87
N ARG A 184 -26.03 -11.07 24.24
CA ARG A 184 -26.60 -9.72 24.37
C ARG A 184 -26.81 -9.30 25.84
N GLY A 185 -27.20 -10.24 26.70
CA GLY A 185 -27.41 -9.99 28.13
C GLY A 185 -26.14 -9.67 28.93
N GLN A 186 -24.95 -9.91 28.37
CA GLN A 186 -23.66 -9.59 28.99
C GLN A 186 -23.12 -8.23 28.54
N VAL A 187 -23.64 -7.65 27.46
CA VAL A 187 -23.16 -6.39 26.88
C VAL A 187 -23.88 -5.19 27.52
N PRO A 188 -23.18 -4.09 27.87
CA PRO A 188 -23.81 -2.90 28.45
C PRO A 188 -24.90 -2.31 27.54
N GLU A 189 -25.99 -1.80 28.12
CA GLU A 189 -27.13 -1.27 27.35
C GLU A 189 -26.73 -0.19 26.33
N GLY A 190 -25.80 0.71 26.69
CA GLY A 190 -25.29 1.75 25.80
C GLY A 190 -24.52 1.22 24.58
N ALA A 191 -23.94 0.02 24.68
CA ALA A 191 -23.19 -0.62 23.61
C ALA A 191 -24.06 -1.53 22.71
N LEU A 192 -25.26 -1.90 23.16
CA LEU A 192 -26.16 -2.79 22.41
C LEU A 192 -26.46 -2.31 20.99
N PRO A 193 -26.73 -1.02 20.72
CA PRO A 193 -27.02 -0.57 19.36
C PRO A 193 -25.85 -0.81 18.39
N ALA A 194 -24.61 -0.63 18.84
CA ALA A 194 -23.43 -0.88 18.02
C ALA A 194 -23.16 -2.37 17.86
N ALA A 195 -23.35 -3.15 18.93
CA ALA A 195 -23.17 -4.60 18.90
C ALA A 195 -24.20 -5.29 18.01
N ASP A 196 -25.49 -4.93 18.12
CA ASP A 196 -26.57 -5.42 17.28
C ASP A 196 -26.32 -5.06 15.80
N ARG A 197 -25.74 -3.89 15.51
CA ARG A 197 -25.34 -3.49 14.15
C ARG A 197 -24.22 -4.38 13.58
N LEU A 198 -23.17 -4.63 14.36
CA LEU A 198 -22.07 -5.50 13.94
C LEU A 198 -22.54 -6.93 13.66
N VAL A 199 -23.40 -7.48 14.52
CA VAL A 199 -23.92 -8.84 14.35
C VAL A 199 -24.82 -8.92 13.12
N ARG A 200 -25.67 -7.93 12.87
CA ARG A 200 -26.47 -7.87 11.63
C ARG A 200 -25.57 -7.80 10.40
N ALA A 201 -24.55 -6.95 10.42
CA ALA A 201 -23.60 -6.85 9.31
C ALA A 201 -22.87 -8.17 9.05
N LEU A 202 -22.53 -8.95 10.10
CA LEU A 202 -21.97 -10.30 9.96
C LEU A 202 -22.97 -11.29 9.34
N GLN A 203 -24.25 -11.20 9.69
CA GLN A 203 -25.30 -12.01 9.06
C GLN A 203 -25.43 -11.67 7.58
N ASP A 204 -25.59 -10.38 7.26
CA ASP A 204 -25.71 -9.89 5.88
C ASP A 204 -24.49 -10.25 5.02
N ALA A 205 -23.29 -10.14 5.59
CA ALA A 205 -22.03 -10.50 4.92
C ALA A 205 -21.94 -12.01 4.63
N ARG A 206 -22.50 -12.89 5.47
CA ARG A 206 -22.54 -14.34 5.24
C ARG A 206 -23.55 -14.75 4.18
N GLU A 207 -24.61 -13.98 3.99
CA GLU A 207 -25.65 -14.23 2.98
C GLU A 207 -25.25 -13.72 1.58
N THR A 208 -24.22 -12.88 1.51
CA THR A 208 -23.77 -12.25 0.27
C THR A 208 -22.72 -13.12 -0.46
N THR A 209 -22.86 -13.27 -1.77
CA THR A 209 -21.90 -14.02 -2.60
C THR A 209 -20.68 -13.22 -3.06
N SER A 210 -20.72 -11.89 -2.92
CA SER A 210 -19.63 -10.99 -3.31
C SER A 210 -18.77 -10.61 -2.10
N ALA A 211 -17.50 -11.01 -2.11
CA ALA A 211 -16.54 -10.66 -1.06
C ALA A 211 -16.41 -9.14 -0.87
N GLY A 212 -16.42 -8.36 -1.97
CA GLY A 212 -16.34 -6.90 -1.91
C GLY A 212 -17.56 -6.26 -1.24
N VAL A 213 -18.77 -6.77 -1.51
CA VAL A 213 -20.00 -6.27 -0.86
C VAL A 213 -20.00 -6.64 0.62
N ALA A 214 -19.65 -7.88 0.95
CA ALA A 214 -19.51 -8.33 2.33
C ALA A 214 -18.49 -7.47 3.12
N ALA A 215 -17.33 -7.17 2.52
CA ALA A 215 -16.32 -6.31 3.13
C ALA A 215 -16.82 -4.88 3.36
N GLU A 216 -17.52 -4.28 2.40
CA GLU A 216 -18.09 -2.94 2.55
C GLU A 216 -19.12 -2.91 3.69
N THR A 217 -20.04 -3.88 3.75
CA THR A 217 -21.05 -3.98 4.82
C THR A 217 -20.40 -4.04 6.21
N LEU A 218 -19.34 -4.82 6.36
CA LEU A 218 -18.60 -4.92 7.62
C LEU A 218 -17.85 -3.63 7.97
N ARG A 219 -17.22 -3.00 6.97
CA ARG A 219 -16.54 -1.71 7.13
C ARG A 219 -17.52 -0.62 7.56
N GLU A 220 -18.71 -0.56 6.97
CA GLU A 220 -19.74 0.42 7.33
C GLU A 220 -20.23 0.24 8.77
N ALA A 221 -20.43 -1.00 9.20
CA ALA A 221 -20.82 -1.31 10.57
C ALA A 221 -19.73 -0.97 11.59
N LEU A 222 -18.46 -1.18 11.21
CA LEU A 222 -17.29 -0.86 12.03
C LEU A 222 -17.03 0.65 12.12
N GLY A 223 -17.42 1.43 11.10
CA GLY A 223 -17.01 2.81 10.94
C GLY A 223 -17.27 3.73 12.14
N PRO A 224 -18.50 3.76 12.70
CA PRO A 224 -18.81 4.59 13.88
C PRO A 224 -17.96 4.25 15.12
N LEU A 225 -17.56 2.98 15.28
CA LEU A 225 -16.70 2.56 16.39
C LEU A 225 -15.28 3.07 16.23
N ILE A 226 -14.77 3.10 15.00
CA ILE A 226 -13.44 3.63 14.68
C ILE A 226 -13.41 5.15 14.88
N GLU A 227 -14.42 5.87 14.40
CA GLU A 227 -14.52 7.33 14.57
C GLU A 227 -14.62 7.73 16.05
N ALA A 228 -15.34 6.97 16.87
CA ALA A 228 -15.43 7.22 18.30
C ALA A 228 -14.13 6.92 19.06
N ARG A 229 -13.35 5.92 18.59
CA ARG A 229 -12.16 5.42 19.29
C ARG A 229 -10.88 6.20 18.96
N TYR A 230 -10.78 6.75 17.76
CA TYR A 230 -9.56 7.37 17.25
C TYR A 230 -9.77 8.85 16.92
N ALA A 231 -8.88 9.72 17.40
CA ALA A 231 -8.92 11.15 17.07
C ALA A 231 -8.75 11.40 15.56
N ASP A 232 -7.98 10.54 14.90
CA ASP A 232 -7.71 10.46 13.47
C ASP A 232 -8.65 9.48 12.74
N GLY A 233 -9.86 9.25 13.25
CA GLY A 233 -10.79 8.23 12.76
C GLY A 233 -11.05 8.29 11.25
N ALA A 234 -11.17 9.48 10.67
CA ALA A 234 -11.36 9.64 9.22
C ALA A 234 -10.19 9.09 8.38
N LEU A 235 -8.95 9.19 8.85
CA LEU A 235 -7.78 8.61 8.19
C LEU A 235 -7.79 7.08 8.33
N ARG A 236 -8.12 6.57 9.52
CA ARG A 236 -8.24 5.11 9.75
C ARG A 236 -9.32 4.47 8.88
N LEU A 237 -10.41 5.20 8.63
CA LEU A 237 -11.45 4.77 7.73
C LEU A 237 -10.97 4.66 6.28
N GLN A 238 -10.08 5.55 5.82
CA GLN A 238 -9.45 5.44 4.51
C GLN A 238 -8.58 4.19 4.42
N ASP A 239 -7.84 3.86 5.48
CA ASP A 239 -7.09 2.61 5.55
C ASP A 239 -8.03 1.40 5.39
N LEU A 240 -9.20 1.40 6.04
CA LEU A 240 -10.18 0.31 5.87
C LEU A 240 -10.74 0.23 4.44
N ASP A 241 -10.96 1.38 3.80
CA ASP A 241 -11.43 1.44 2.41
C ASP A 241 -10.39 0.78 1.46
N ARG A 242 -9.08 0.90 1.76
CA ARG A 242 -8.03 0.18 1.01
C ARG A 242 -8.16 -1.34 1.14
N LEU A 243 -8.49 -1.84 2.33
CA LEU A 243 -8.68 -3.28 2.53
C LEU A 243 -9.89 -3.78 1.75
N VAL A 244 -11.00 -3.03 1.77
CA VAL A 244 -12.21 -3.36 1.00
C VAL A 244 -11.89 -3.40 -0.50
N GLU A 245 -11.11 -2.44 -1.01
CA GLU A 245 -10.69 -2.42 -2.41
C GLU A 245 -9.87 -3.65 -2.80
N ALA A 246 -8.91 -4.05 -1.95
CA ALA A 246 -8.12 -5.26 -2.18
C ALA A 246 -8.96 -6.54 -2.23
N VAL A 247 -10.04 -6.60 -1.43
CA VAL A 247 -10.96 -7.73 -1.38
C VAL A 247 -11.86 -7.83 -2.61
N ARG A 248 -12.13 -6.75 -3.35
CA ARG A 248 -13.09 -6.76 -4.48
C ARG A 248 -12.80 -7.82 -5.53
N ASN A 249 -11.53 -8.18 -5.72
CA ASN A 249 -11.09 -9.18 -6.69
C ASN A 249 -10.94 -10.59 -6.10
N SER A 250 -11.27 -10.78 -4.81
CA SER A 250 -11.20 -12.07 -4.11
C SER A 250 -12.51 -12.85 -4.29
N SER A 251 -12.42 -14.19 -4.28
CA SER A 251 -13.59 -15.07 -4.34
C SER A 251 -14.46 -14.94 -3.09
N ASP A 252 -13.82 -14.92 -1.92
CA ASP A 252 -14.45 -14.93 -0.62
C ASP A 252 -13.51 -14.34 0.44
N LEU A 253 -14.09 -13.88 1.57
CA LEU A 253 -13.34 -13.27 2.66
C LEU A 253 -12.44 -14.27 3.39
N GLY A 254 -12.85 -15.53 3.48
CA GLY A 254 -12.09 -16.58 4.16
C GLY A 254 -10.74 -16.80 3.46
N HIS A 255 -10.78 -17.03 2.16
CA HIS A 255 -9.61 -17.20 1.31
C HIS A 255 -8.66 -16.00 1.38
N PHE A 256 -9.19 -14.78 1.24
CA PHE A 256 -8.38 -13.56 1.39
C PHE A 256 -7.69 -13.49 2.75
N THR A 257 -8.40 -13.78 3.85
CA THR A 257 -7.77 -13.77 5.19
C THR A 257 -6.76 -14.89 5.40
N ALA A 258 -6.92 -16.03 4.73
CA ALA A 258 -5.96 -17.13 4.75
C ALA A 258 -4.68 -16.75 4.02
N GLU A 259 -4.78 -16.12 2.83
CA GLU A 259 -3.62 -15.59 2.10
C GLU A 259 -2.82 -14.59 2.96
N LEU A 260 -3.51 -13.71 3.71
CA LEU A 260 -2.84 -12.79 4.65
C LEU A 260 -2.23 -13.47 5.88
N ALA A 261 -2.70 -14.66 6.26
CA ALA A 261 -2.25 -15.37 7.45
C ALA A 261 -1.09 -16.35 7.17
N LEU A 262 -0.87 -16.73 5.91
CA LEU A 262 0.23 -17.60 5.48
C LEU A 262 1.61 -16.92 5.53
N ASP A 263 1.65 -15.66 5.95
CA ASP A 263 2.87 -14.89 6.16
C ASP A 263 3.64 -15.43 7.39
N GLY A 264 4.91 -15.78 7.22
CA GLY A 264 5.81 -16.15 8.31
C GLY A 264 7.25 -15.73 8.01
N PRO A 265 8.17 -15.73 9.00
CA PRO A 265 8.01 -15.42 10.42
C PRO A 265 8.04 -13.90 10.69
N GLN A 266 7.73 -13.55 11.93
CA GLN A 266 7.45 -12.21 12.44
C GLN A 266 8.59 -11.19 12.21
N SER A 267 8.32 -10.15 11.42
CA SER A 267 9.04 -8.88 11.50
C SER A 267 8.08 -7.72 11.78
N SER A 268 7.44 -7.75 12.96
CA SER A 268 6.74 -6.56 13.47
C SER A 268 7.77 -5.47 13.75
N ALA A 269 7.63 -4.32 13.12
CA ALA A 269 8.65 -3.25 13.10
C ALA A 269 9.11 -2.76 14.50
N ASP A 270 8.29 -2.93 15.54
CA ASP A 270 8.59 -2.43 16.90
C ASP A 270 9.21 -3.48 17.85
N LEU A 271 9.12 -4.78 17.53
CA LEU A 271 9.58 -5.88 18.41
C LEU A 271 10.44 -6.94 17.72
N ALA A 272 10.56 -6.90 16.40
CA ALA A 272 11.46 -7.79 15.68
C ALA A 272 12.90 -7.26 15.74
N GLY A 273 13.82 -8.13 16.15
CA GLY A 273 15.24 -7.90 15.94
C GLY A 273 15.55 -7.71 14.44
N PRO A 274 16.75 -7.21 14.09
CA PRO A 274 17.14 -7.15 12.69
C PRO A 274 16.98 -8.55 12.05
N PRO A 275 16.42 -8.65 10.83
CA PRO A 275 16.26 -9.91 10.13
C PRO A 275 17.59 -10.65 10.05
N HIS A 276 17.54 -11.98 10.03
CA HIS A 276 18.76 -12.78 9.98
C HIS A 276 19.56 -12.45 8.70
N LEU A 277 20.89 -12.42 8.79
CA LEU A 277 21.78 -12.06 7.68
C LEU A 277 21.58 -12.94 6.43
N ASP A 278 20.99 -14.12 6.58
CA ASP A 278 20.73 -15.07 5.49
C ASP A 278 19.33 -14.93 4.86
N GLU A 279 18.43 -14.12 5.44
CA GLU A 279 17.09 -13.90 4.90
C GLU A 279 17.11 -12.93 3.72
N ASP A 280 16.47 -13.31 2.62
CA ASP A 280 16.32 -12.46 1.45
C ASP A 280 14.91 -11.87 1.38
N TYR A 281 14.83 -10.53 1.45
CA TYR A 281 13.58 -9.80 1.61
C TYR A 281 13.60 -8.47 0.87
N LEU A 282 12.46 -8.02 0.38
CA LEU A 282 12.29 -6.72 -0.27
C LEU A 282 12.23 -5.61 0.79
N ILE A 283 12.85 -4.46 0.50
CA ILE A 283 12.87 -3.33 1.44
C ILE A 283 11.77 -2.33 1.08
N LEU A 284 10.86 -2.04 2.00
CA LEU A 284 9.86 -0.97 1.88
C LEU A 284 10.27 0.18 2.81
N THR A 285 10.39 1.40 2.30
CA THR A 285 10.75 2.55 3.14
C THR A 285 10.26 3.87 2.57
N THR A 286 10.04 4.86 3.44
CA THR A 286 9.76 6.22 2.97
C THR A 286 11.00 6.86 2.34
N VAL A 287 10.82 7.78 1.41
CA VAL A 287 11.94 8.52 0.79
C VAL A 287 12.76 9.29 1.85
N HIS A 288 12.13 9.72 2.94
CA HIS A 288 12.81 10.38 4.06
C HIS A 288 13.78 9.42 4.77
N SER A 289 13.30 8.22 5.10
CA SER A 289 14.10 7.17 5.75
C SER A 289 15.16 6.59 4.83
N ALA A 290 14.98 6.68 3.50
CA ALA A 290 15.96 6.24 2.51
C ALA A 290 17.19 7.14 2.38
N LYS A 291 17.20 8.32 3.02
CA LYS A 291 18.28 9.29 2.87
C LYS A 291 19.61 8.70 3.37
N GLY A 292 20.60 8.67 2.48
CA GLY A 292 21.92 8.09 2.75
C GLY A 292 22.06 6.62 2.35
N LEU A 293 20.95 5.91 2.14
CA LEU A 293 20.93 4.53 1.66
C LEU A 293 21.04 4.46 0.13
N GLU A 294 21.21 3.25 -0.40
CA GLU A 294 21.29 2.93 -1.83
C GLU A 294 21.01 1.44 -2.10
N TRP A 295 20.42 1.15 -3.26
CA TRP A 295 20.04 -0.21 -3.69
C TRP A 295 20.34 -0.44 -5.17
N GLU A 296 20.42 -1.71 -5.58
CA GLU A 296 20.67 -2.06 -6.99
C GLU A 296 19.45 -1.77 -7.88
N SER A 297 18.24 -2.08 -7.39
CA SER A 297 16.96 -1.71 -8.02
C SER A 297 16.11 -0.87 -7.07
N VAL A 298 15.49 0.19 -7.59
CA VAL A 298 14.61 1.07 -6.81
C VAL A 298 13.31 1.32 -7.54
N HIS A 299 12.21 1.05 -6.86
CA HIS A 299 10.84 1.29 -7.30
C HIS A 299 10.29 2.51 -6.56
N VAL A 300 9.76 3.52 -7.25
CA VAL A 300 9.19 4.72 -6.63
C VAL A 300 7.70 4.81 -6.93
N LEU A 301 6.88 4.69 -5.90
CA LEU A 301 5.43 4.59 -6.01
C LEU A 301 4.75 5.95 -6.17
N ALA A 302 3.52 5.91 -6.69
CA ALA A 302 2.51 6.95 -6.54
C ALA A 302 2.98 8.36 -6.99
N LEU A 303 3.55 8.44 -8.18
CA LEU A 303 4.06 9.68 -8.79
C LEU A 303 2.96 10.47 -9.51
N TYR A 304 1.98 10.95 -8.75
CA TYR A 304 0.92 11.85 -9.21
C TYR A 304 0.84 13.12 -8.35
N ASP A 305 0.28 14.18 -8.93
CA ASP A 305 -0.02 15.42 -8.20
C ASP A 305 -1.04 15.14 -7.09
N GLY A 306 -0.67 15.44 -5.85
CA GLY A 306 -1.42 15.08 -4.64
C GLY A 306 -0.60 14.23 -3.68
N ASN A 307 0.29 13.38 -4.22
CA ASN A 307 1.27 12.62 -3.45
C ASN A 307 2.73 13.05 -3.69
N PHE A 308 3.13 13.19 -4.96
CA PHE A 308 4.43 13.74 -5.35
C PHE A 308 4.21 14.85 -6.39
N PRO A 309 4.10 16.14 -5.99
CA PRO A 309 4.17 16.66 -4.63
C PRO A 309 2.95 16.36 -3.77
N SER A 310 3.14 16.27 -2.46
CA SER A 310 2.04 16.20 -1.50
C SER A 310 1.21 17.49 -1.50
N ASP A 311 -0.13 17.37 -1.44
CA ASP A 311 -1.04 18.52 -1.37
C ASP A 311 -0.72 19.47 -0.21
N MET A 312 -0.28 18.93 0.93
CA MET A 312 0.12 19.75 2.10
C MET A 312 1.33 20.64 1.80
N ALA A 313 2.22 20.21 0.90
CA ALA A 313 3.41 20.96 0.51
C ALA A 313 3.15 21.91 -0.67
N CYS A 314 2.01 21.78 -1.36
CA CYS A 314 1.64 22.63 -2.50
C CYS A 314 1.20 24.05 -2.11
N GLY A 315 1.06 24.35 -0.82
CA GLY A 315 0.67 25.68 -0.33
C GLY A 315 1.75 26.77 -0.50
N SER A 316 3.00 26.41 -0.81
CA SER A 316 4.08 27.36 -1.04
C SER A 316 5.07 26.88 -2.11
N ALA A 317 5.77 27.81 -2.75
CA ALA A 317 6.82 27.49 -3.72
C ALA A 317 7.98 26.71 -3.07
N GLU A 318 8.30 27.02 -1.81
CA GLU A 318 9.34 26.33 -1.04
C GLU A 318 8.96 24.89 -0.72
N GLY A 319 7.70 24.62 -0.38
CA GLY A 319 7.20 23.26 -0.17
C GLY A 319 7.28 22.42 -1.44
N ILE A 320 6.90 22.99 -2.59
CA ILE A 320 7.03 22.32 -3.90
C ILE A 320 8.50 22.05 -4.23
N GLU A 321 9.41 22.98 -3.93
CA GLU A 321 10.84 22.76 -4.10
C GLU A 321 11.36 21.59 -3.26
N GLU A 322 10.93 21.50 -1.99
CA GLU A 322 11.35 20.40 -1.11
C GLU A 322 10.82 19.06 -1.59
N GLU A 323 9.56 18.98 -2.03
CA GLU A 323 9.00 17.76 -2.63
C GLU A 323 9.77 17.34 -3.91
N ARG A 324 10.22 18.32 -4.71
CA ARG A 324 11.05 18.02 -5.88
C ARG A 324 12.42 17.48 -5.49
N ARG A 325 13.02 17.99 -4.41
CA ARG A 325 14.26 17.46 -3.84
C ARG A 325 14.06 16.06 -3.29
N LEU A 326 12.92 15.76 -2.69
CA LEU A 326 12.58 14.41 -2.23
C LEU A 326 12.53 13.43 -3.40
N LEU A 327 11.83 13.76 -4.50
CA LEU A 327 11.84 12.89 -5.68
C LEU A 327 13.25 12.69 -6.24
N TYR A 328 14.07 13.74 -6.30
CA TYR A 328 15.48 13.62 -6.69
C TYR A 328 16.28 12.70 -5.75
N VAL A 329 16.03 12.77 -4.44
CA VAL A 329 16.63 11.84 -3.48
C VAL A 329 16.23 10.40 -3.80
N ALA A 330 14.94 10.14 -4.06
CA ALA A 330 14.43 8.82 -4.41
C ALA A 330 15.12 8.24 -5.66
N VAL A 331 15.15 9.02 -6.75
CA VAL A 331 15.80 8.66 -8.03
C VAL A 331 17.28 8.34 -7.82
N THR A 332 17.98 9.12 -6.99
CA THR A 332 19.42 8.93 -6.73
C THR A 332 19.74 7.83 -5.72
N ARG A 333 18.73 7.10 -5.19
CA ARG A 333 18.97 5.89 -4.39
C ARG A 333 19.35 4.69 -5.28
N ALA A 334 18.97 4.71 -6.55
CA ALA A 334 19.20 3.61 -7.50
C ALA A 334 20.64 3.53 -7.99
N ARG A 335 21.23 2.33 -7.98
CA ARG A 335 22.54 2.04 -8.59
C ARG A 335 22.39 1.59 -10.04
N GLN A 336 21.55 0.59 -10.34
CA GLN A 336 21.46 -0.04 -11.66
C GLN A 336 20.09 0.05 -12.34
N ARG A 337 19.00 -0.14 -11.59
CA ARG A 337 17.64 -0.11 -12.12
C ARG A 337 16.79 0.90 -11.34
N LEU A 338 15.96 1.63 -12.08
CA LEU A 338 15.03 2.60 -11.53
C LEU A 338 13.68 2.43 -12.23
N GLN A 339 12.63 2.22 -11.44
CA GLN A 339 11.25 2.10 -11.89
C GLN A 339 10.41 3.16 -11.19
N LEU A 340 9.66 3.92 -11.97
CA LEU A 340 8.83 5.04 -11.54
C LEU A 340 7.38 4.71 -11.89
N TYR A 341 6.46 4.83 -10.93
CA TYR A 341 5.07 4.38 -11.12
C TYR A 341 4.07 5.53 -11.00
N VAL A 342 3.16 5.62 -11.97
CA VAL A 342 2.11 6.65 -12.05
C VAL A 342 0.74 5.96 -12.15
N PRO A 343 0.00 5.79 -11.05
CA PRO A 343 -1.38 5.32 -11.11
C PRO A 343 -2.28 6.44 -11.66
N VAL A 344 -2.91 6.18 -12.80
CA VAL A 344 -3.72 7.17 -13.55
C VAL A 344 -5.11 7.34 -12.94
N ARG A 345 -5.63 6.31 -12.26
CA ARG A 345 -6.85 6.37 -11.46
C ARG A 345 -6.51 6.06 -10.00
N TYR A 346 -7.15 6.76 -9.08
CA TYR A 346 -7.17 6.36 -7.69
C TYR A 346 -8.61 6.33 -7.20
N TYR A 347 -8.91 5.32 -6.40
CA TYR A 347 -10.23 5.08 -5.86
C TYR A 347 -10.42 5.95 -4.62
N HIS A 348 -11.55 6.63 -4.54
CA HIS A 348 -11.95 7.34 -3.34
C HIS A 348 -13.44 7.10 -3.10
N ARG A 349 -13.86 7.17 -1.84
CA ARG A 349 -15.28 7.02 -1.54
C ARG A 349 -16.02 8.28 -2.02
N PRO A 350 -16.95 8.17 -2.98
CA PRO A 350 -17.64 9.33 -3.52
C PRO A 350 -18.52 9.97 -2.43
N LYS A 351 -18.51 11.31 -2.35
CA LYS A 351 -19.43 12.07 -1.49
C LYS A 351 -20.53 12.66 -2.36
N GLY A 352 -21.75 12.11 -2.28
CA GLY A 352 -22.89 12.61 -3.04
C GLY A 352 -22.85 12.19 -4.51
N ILE A 353 -22.63 13.13 -5.45
CA ILE A 353 -22.66 12.91 -6.91
C ILE A 353 -21.24 12.71 -7.48
N ASP A 354 -20.21 12.68 -6.63
CA ASP A 354 -18.83 12.47 -7.06
C ASP A 354 -18.64 11.09 -7.71
N ASP A 355 -17.73 11.01 -8.69
CA ASP A 355 -17.34 9.75 -9.32
C ASP A 355 -16.59 8.88 -8.29
N ALA A 356 -16.71 7.55 -8.39
CA ALA A 356 -16.04 6.61 -7.48
C ALA A 356 -14.50 6.59 -7.65
N HIS A 357 -13.99 7.31 -8.65
CA HIS A 357 -12.57 7.36 -9.00
C HIS A 357 -12.17 8.78 -9.36
N GLY A 358 -11.00 9.19 -8.88
CA GLY A 358 -10.32 10.39 -9.35
C GLY A 358 -9.33 10.03 -10.45
N TYR A 359 -9.18 10.91 -11.45
CA TYR A 359 -8.06 10.82 -12.38
C TYR A 359 -6.91 11.67 -11.84
N GLY A 360 -5.85 11.00 -11.39
CA GLY A 360 -4.63 11.66 -10.95
C GLY A 360 -3.87 12.22 -12.15
N LYS A 361 -3.58 13.52 -12.15
CA LYS A 361 -2.60 14.06 -13.09
C LYS A 361 -1.24 13.48 -12.72
N PRO A 362 -0.45 12.97 -13.70
CA PRO A 362 0.93 12.58 -13.44
C PRO A 362 1.67 13.71 -12.73
N SER A 363 2.61 13.35 -11.86
CA SER A 363 3.39 14.31 -11.08
C SER A 363 3.93 15.42 -11.99
N ARG A 364 3.71 16.67 -11.62
CA ARG A 364 4.26 17.83 -12.34
C ARG A 364 5.79 17.83 -12.44
N PHE A 365 6.47 17.00 -11.66
CA PHE A 365 7.92 16.83 -11.73
C PHE A 365 8.36 15.93 -12.90
N LEU A 366 7.45 15.11 -13.43
CA LEU A 366 7.65 14.25 -14.60
C LEU A 366 7.40 15.05 -15.89
N THR A 367 8.19 16.10 -16.12
CA THR A 367 8.10 16.93 -17.34
C THR A 367 8.41 16.12 -18.60
N ALA A 368 8.12 16.66 -19.79
CA ALA A 368 8.40 16.00 -21.06
C ALA A 368 9.88 15.59 -21.20
N GLU A 369 10.80 16.40 -20.67
CA GLU A 369 12.24 16.11 -20.66
C GLU A 369 12.59 14.95 -19.72
N VAL A 370 11.93 14.87 -18.56
CA VAL A 370 12.11 13.75 -17.62
C VAL A 370 11.55 12.48 -18.24
N GLN A 371 10.34 12.52 -18.81
CA GLN A 371 9.72 11.40 -19.50
C GLN A 371 10.58 10.91 -20.68
N ALA A 372 11.11 11.84 -21.48
CA ALA A 372 11.99 11.52 -22.60
C ALA A 372 13.32 10.88 -22.16
N SER A 373 13.74 11.05 -20.90
CA SER A 373 14.91 10.35 -20.35
C SER A 373 14.62 8.89 -19.97
N CYS A 374 13.34 8.55 -19.75
CA CYS A 374 12.88 7.22 -19.37
C CYS A 374 12.40 6.39 -20.58
N GLU A 375 12.34 5.08 -20.39
CA GLU A 375 11.51 4.20 -21.19
C GLU A 375 10.07 4.26 -20.67
N LEU A 376 9.11 4.54 -21.55
CA LEU A 376 7.70 4.72 -21.18
C LEU A 376 6.92 3.43 -21.40
N ILE A 377 6.18 3.01 -20.38
CA ILE A 377 5.25 1.88 -20.45
C ILE A 377 3.88 2.41 -20.05
N THR A 378 2.92 2.26 -20.95
CA THR A 378 1.54 2.72 -20.78
C THR A 378 0.62 1.50 -20.79
N PRO A 379 -0.46 1.46 -19.98
CA PRO A 379 -1.42 0.36 -20.08
C PRO A 379 -1.97 0.34 -21.50
N ALA A 380 -2.20 -0.86 -22.05
CA ALA A 380 -3.00 -0.96 -23.27
C ALA A 380 -4.37 -0.31 -23.00
N GLU A 381 -4.81 0.60 -23.88
CA GLU A 381 -6.17 1.12 -23.79
C GLU A 381 -7.13 -0.08 -23.84
N PRO A 382 -8.13 -0.16 -22.95
CA PRO A 382 -9.20 -1.13 -23.14
C PRO A 382 -9.85 -0.79 -24.49
N GLU A 383 -9.83 -1.73 -25.43
CA GLU A 383 -10.49 -1.55 -26.72
C GLU A 383 -11.91 -1.04 -26.47
N ALA A 384 -12.21 0.15 -27.00
CA ALA A 384 -13.52 0.77 -26.91
C ALA A 384 -14.51 -0.07 -27.73
N GLY A 385 -15.00 -1.17 -27.16
CA GLY A 385 -15.79 -2.15 -27.92
C GLY A 385 -16.39 -3.33 -27.16
N MET A 386 -16.31 -3.41 -25.82
CA MET A 386 -16.95 -4.50 -25.06
C MET A 386 -17.79 -3.99 -23.89
N THR A 387 -18.76 -3.11 -24.20
CA THR A 387 -20.05 -3.13 -23.50
C THR A 387 -20.95 -4.12 -24.24
N GLY A 388 -20.76 -5.41 -23.96
CA GLY A 388 -21.59 -6.48 -24.48
C GLY A 388 -21.79 -7.49 -23.37
N ALA A 389 -23.05 -7.70 -22.99
CA ALA A 389 -23.46 -8.73 -22.05
C ALA A 389 -22.76 -10.06 -22.35
N SER A 390 -22.38 -10.75 -21.27
CA SER A 390 -21.99 -12.15 -21.26
C SER A 390 -22.99 -13.00 -22.06
N ASP A 391 -22.65 -13.32 -23.30
CA ASP A 391 -23.35 -14.31 -24.12
C ASP A 391 -22.33 -15.27 -24.77
N LEU A 392 -21.27 -15.60 -24.03
CA LEU A 392 -20.44 -16.75 -24.36
C LEU A 392 -21.21 -18.01 -23.91
N PRO A 393 -21.57 -18.92 -24.82
CA PRO A 393 -22.22 -20.16 -24.42
C PRO A 393 -21.29 -20.92 -23.45
N PRO A 394 -21.85 -21.59 -22.42
CA PRO A 394 -21.04 -22.27 -21.43
C PRO A 394 -20.11 -23.26 -22.11
N ARG A 395 -18.79 -23.03 -22.00
CA ARG A 395 -17.79 -24.02 -22.37
C ARG A 395 -17.94 -25.21 -21.43
N LYS A 396 -18.64 -26.23 -21.90
CA LYS A 396 -18.72 -27.54 -21.26
C LYS A 396 -17.34 -28.18 -21.37
N ILE A 397 -16.55 -28.12 -20.30
CA ILE A 397 -15.32 -28.91 -20.20
C ILE A 397 -15.76 -30.32 -19.79
N GLU A 398 -15.97 -31.20 -20.78
CA GLU A 398 -16.11 -32.62 -20.53
C GLU A 398 -14.71 -33.21 -20.35
N VAL A 399 -14.25 -33.30 -19.10
CA VAL A 399 -13.11 -34.15 -18.75
C VAL A 399 -13.66 -35.56 -18.52
N SER A 400 -13.38 -36.48 -19.44
CA SER A 400 -13.59 -37.90 -19.22
C SER A 400 -12.51 -38.40 -18.27
N VAL A 401 -12.90 -39.01 -17.14
CA VAL A 401 -11.99 -39.58 -16.14
C VAL A 401 -11.14 -40.73 -16.73
N ASP A 402 -11.59 -41.32 -17.84
CA ASP A 402 -10.88 -42.43 -18.51
C ASP A 402 -9.66 -41.98 -19.34
N ASP A 403 -9.51 -40.68 -19.64
CA ASP A 403 -8.38 -40.15 -20.42
C ASP A 403 -7.16 -39.79 -19.55
N LEU A 404 -7.28 -39.86 -18.22
CA LEU A 404 -6.20 -39.56 -17.27
C LEU A 404 -5.30 -40.77 -16.95
N PHE A 405 -5.62 -41.97 -17.46
CA PHE A 405 -4.89 -43.21 -17.12
C PHE A 405 -4.54 -44.10 -18.34
N ARG A 406 -4.18 -43.51 -19.49
CA ARG A 406 -3.53 -44.24 -20.60
C ARG A 406 -2.08 -43.88 -20.79
#